data_AF-A0A818P380-F1
#
_entry.id   AF-A0A818P380-F1
#
_cell.length_a   1.000
_cell.length_b   1.000
_cell.length_c   1.000
_cell.angle_alpha   90.00
_cell.angle_beta   90.00
_cell.angle_gamma   90.00
#
_symmetry.space_group_name_H-M   'P 1'
#
loop_
_entity.id
_entity.type
_entity.pdbx_description
1 polymer ?
#
loop_
_entity_poly.entity_id
_entity_poly.type
_entity_poly.pdbx_seq_one_letter_code
_entity_poly.pdbx_strand_id
1 'polypeptide(L)'
;MASSNRCSICGKRAGTCFCPGCKTYFCDDDFQSHRGILLNELDGLTIDRNDLQAKLNEAASNKQPSEHLLAQIDEWQRTTIEKVKQAAELARQQVFKIANSKREEITRQFQTLSQELKELRDTKGVVEQDLIRLKQEIHQLNEDLKQVAQSSTIELNMEQSDKIVWQHMIYVEEKSVSAGNQLRQSKPA
;
A
#
# COMPACT_ATOMS: atom_id res chain seq x y z
N MET A 1 -79.65 8.03 16.99
CA MET A 1 -78.85 8.14 18.22
C MET A 1 -77.75 9.15 17.96
N ALA A 2 -77.81 10.32 18.58
CA ALA A 2 -76.84 11.39 18.38
C ALA A 2 -75.60 11.11 19.23
N SER A 3 -74.57 10.50 18.64
CA SER A 3 -73.25 10.43 19.25
C SER A 3 -72.74 11.87 19.37
N SER A 4 -72.74 12.38 20.61
CA SER A 4 -72.27 13.70 20.97
C SER A 4 -70.78 13.79 20.65
N ASN A 5 -70.44 14.18 19.42
CA ASN A 5 -69.06 14.48 19.03
C ASN A 5 -68.64 15.72 19.81
N ARG A 6 -68.16 15.53 21.04
CA ARG A 6 -67.53 16.57 21.85
C ARG A 6 -66.04 16.54 21.61
N CYS A 7 -65.40 17.68 21.81
CA CYS A 7 -63.94 17.77 21.72
C CYS A 7 -63.28 16.78 22.69
N SER A 8 -62.31 16.02 22.19
CA SER A 8 -61.59 14.99 22.95
C SER A 8 -60.57 15.55 23.95
N ILE A 9 -60.22 16.84 23.84
CA ILE A 9 -59.32 17.53 24.79
C ILE A 9 -60.13 18.26 25.87
N CYS A 10 -60.96 19.23 25.49
CA CYS A 10 -61.65 20.05 26.49
C CYS A 10 -63.02 19.52 26.94
N GLY A 11 -63.69 18.63 26.17
CA GLY A 11 -65.00 18.05 26.49
C GLY A 11 -66.18 19.03 26.57
N LYS A 12 -65.93 20.35 26.46
CA LYS A 12 -66.90 21.44 26.68
C LYS A 12 -67.62 21.86 25.40
N ARG A 13 -66.95 21.75 24.25
CA ARG A 13 -67.45 22.23 22.95
C ARG A 13 -67.73 21.07 22.00
N ALA A 14 -68.59 21.31 21.00
CA ALA A 14 -68.80 20.36 19.91
C ALA A 14 -67.49 20.16 19.13
N GLY A 15 -67.16 18.91 18.86
CA GLY A 15 -66.01 18.50 18.06
C GLY A 15 -66.36 18.62 16.59
N THR A 16 -66.02 19.76 15.99
CA THR A 16 -66.30 20.11 14.59
C THR A 16 -65.19 19.67 13.64
N CYS A 17 -63.97 19.45 14.16
CA CYS A 17 -62.79 19.11 13.37
C CYS A 17 -62.33 17.69 13.69
N PHE A 18 -62.13 16.86 12.67
CA PHE A 18 -61.65 15.48 12.83
C PHE A 18 -60.18 15.35 12.43
N CYS A 19 -59.34 14.77 13.29
CA CYS A 19 -57.96 14.44 12.94
C CYS A 19 -57.85 12.98 12.50
N PRO A 20 -57.43 12.68 11.25
CA PRO A 20 -57.30 11.29 10.78
C PRO A 20 -56.16 10.52 11.47
N GLY A 21 -55.11 11.22 11.93
CA GLY A 21 -53.99 10.61 12.66
C GLY A 21 -54.39 10.15 14.06
N CYS A 22 -55.07 11.01 14.82
CA CYS A 22 -55.55 10.68 16.17
C CYS A 22 -56.87 9.92 16.19
N LYS A 23 -57.61 9.89 15.07
CA LYS A 23 -58.96 9.31 14.93
C LYS A 23 -59.98 9.85 15.93
N THR A 24 -59.88 11.14 16.26
CA THR A 24 -60.71 11.81 17.27
C THR A 24 -61.20 13.18 16.79
N TYR A 25 -62.29 13.66 17.40
CA TYR A 25 -62.87 14.99 17.13
C TYR A 25 -62.37 16.03 18.13
N PHE A 26 -62.10 17.24 17.63
CA PHE A 26 -61.63 18.41 18.38
C PHE A 26 -62.53 19.61 18.09
N CYS A 27 -62.63 20.55 19.02
CA CYS A 27 -63.15 21.88 18.68
C CYS A 27 -62.08 22.66 17.92
N ASP A 28 -62.46 23.76 17.28
CA ASP A 28 -61.56 24.53 16.43
C ASP A 28 -60.26 24.96 17.15
N ASP A 29 -60.38 25.58 18.34
CA ASP A 29 -59.22 26.02 19.13
C ASP A 29 -58.26 24.88 19.49
N ASP A 30 -58.79 23.75 19.98
CA ASP A 30 -57.99 22.60 20.40
C ASP A 30 -57.36 21.89 19.18
N PHE A 31 -58.02 21.94 18.03
CA PHE A 31 -57.48 21.43 16.77
C PHE A 31 -56.33 22.30 16.24
N GLN A 32 -56.46 23.63 16.32
CA GLN A 32 -55.39 24.56 15.97
C GLN A 32 -54.17 24.37 16.88
N SER A 33 -54.39 24.21 18.19
CA SER A 33 -53.32 23.92 19.15
C SER A 33 -52.63 22.58 18.83
N HIS A 34 -53.41 21.52 18.57
CA HIS A 34 -52.88 20.21 18.17
C HIS A 34 -52.00 20.29 16.91
N ARG A 35 -52.46 20.99 15.86
CA ARG A 35 -51.66 21.21 14.64
C ARG A 35 -50.42 22.06 14.90
N GLY A 36 -50.51 23.05 15.78
CA GLY A 36 -49.37 23.88 16.18
C GLY A 36 -48.25 23.05 16.83
N ILE A 37 -48.60 22.09 17.70
CA ILE A 37 -47.62 21.17 18.31
C ILE A 37 -46.93 20.32 17.23
N LEU A 38 -47.70 19.74 16.29
CA LEU A 38 -47.14 18.93 15.20
C LEU A 38 -46.22 19.72 14.28
N LEU A 39 -46.55 20.99 13.99
CA LEU A 39 -45.70 21.87 13.20
C LEU A 39 -44.39 22.18 13.93
N ASN A 40 -44.44 22.45 15.24
CA ASN A 40 -43.23 22.66 16.05
C ASN A 40 -42.34 21.40 16.10
N GLU A 41 -42.93 20.21 16.19
CA GLU A 41 -42.18 18.94 16.12
C GLU A 41 -41.51 18.76 14.75
N LEU A 42 -42.20 19.10 13.66
CA LEU A 42 -41.65 19.06 12.30
C LEU A 42 -40.52 20.07 12.10
N ASP A 43 -40.63 21.26 12.69
CA ASP A 43 -39.56 22.26 12.70
C ASP A 43 -38.33 21.72 13.45
N GLY A 44 -38.54 21.05 14.59
CA GLY A 44 -37.49 20.34 15.32
C GLY A 44 -36.78 19.28 14.47
N LEU A 45 -37.52 18.42 13.77
CA LEU A 45 -36.96 17.42 12.85
C LEU A 45 -36.18 18.07 11.69
N THR A 46 -36.63 19.24 11.22
CA THR A 46 -35.95 19.98 10.17
C THR A 46 -34.60 20.51 10.66
N ILE A 47 -34.54 21.00 11.91
CA ILE A 47 -33.29 21.40 12.56
C ILE A 47 -32.35 20.20 12.70
N ASP A 48 -32.83 19.07 13.22
CA ASP A 48 -32.03 17.86 13.39
C ASP A 48 -31.46 17.35 12.05
N ARG A 49 -32.27 17.38 10.99
CA ARG A 49 -31.84 17.02 9.62
C ARG A 49 -30.76 17.97 9.11
N ASN A 50 -30.89 19.27 9.35
CA ASN A 50 -29.90 20.26 8.93
C ASN A 50 -28.57 20.10 9.70
N ASP A 51 -28.63 19.83 11.00
CA ASP A 51 -27.45 19.51 11.83
C ASP A 51 -26.76 18.24 11.33
N LEU A 52 -27.52 17.18 11.02
CA LEU A 52 -26.97 15.97 10.44
C LEU A 52 -26.31 16.24 9.08
N GLN A 53 -26.94 17.04 8.21
CA GLN A 53 -26.37 17.43 6.92
C GLN A 53 -25.06 18.21 7.10
N ALA A 54 -24.99 19.12 8.07
CA ALA A 54 -23.77 19.87 8.37
C ALA A 54 -22.64 18.94 8.83
N LYS A 55 -22.94 18.01 9.75
CA LYS A 55 -21.98 16.99 10.22
C LYS A 55 -21.47 16.09 9.10
N LEU A 56 -22.35 15.66 8.18
CA LEU A 56 -21.96 14.86 7.01
C LEU A 56 -21.05 15.65 6.07
N ASN A 57 -21.35 16.93 5.83
CA ASN A 57 -20.52 17.78 4.99
C ASN A 57 -19.14 18.05 5.61
N GLU A 58 -19.08 18.23 6.93
CA GLU A 58 -17.83 18.36 7.69
C GLU A 58 -17.00 17.06 7.62
N ALA A 59 -17.61 15.91 7.86
CA ALA A 59 -16.95 14.60 7.76
C ALA A 59 -16.43 14.31 6.34
N ALA A 60 -17.19 14.68 5.30
CA ALA A 60 -16.77 14.54 3.90
C ALA A 60 -15.60 15.48 3.53
N SER A 61 -15.50 16.64 4.20
CA SER A 61 -14.41 17.61 3.99
C SER A 61 -13.15 17.23 4.76
N ASN A 62 -13.27 16.45 5.85
CA ASN A 62 -12.16 16.04 6.69
C ASN A 62 -11.39 14.84 6.09
N LYS A 63 -10.68 15.10 4.99
CA LYS A 63 -9.85 14.12 4.22
C LYS A 63 -8.62 13.59 4.96
N GLN A 64 -8.37 14.08 6.18
CA GLN A 64 -7.11 13.92 6.90
C GLN A 64 -6.67 12.46 7.17
N PRO A 65 -7.55 11.53 7.57
CA PRO A 65 -7.11 10.16 7.85
C PRO A 65 -6.65 9.42 6.58
N SER A 66 -7.34 9.64 5.46
CA SER A 66 -7.00 9.01 4.17
C SER A 66 -5.72 9.59 3.55
N GLU A 67 -5.50 10.90 3.68
CA GLU A 67 -4.32 11.55 3.09
C GLU A 67 -3.01 11.08 3.74
N HIS A 68 -2.99 10.90 5.06
CA HIS A 68 -1.83 10.36 5.77
C HIS A 68 -1.57 8.88 5.44
N LEU A 69 -2.61 8.07 5.24
CA LEU A 69 -2.45 6.67 4.81
C LEU A 69 -1.91 6.58 3.38
N LEU A 70 -2.40 7.43 2.47
CA LEU A 70 -1.89 7.51 1.10
C LEU A 70 -0.41 7.91 1.09
N ALA A 71 -0.01 8.90 1.89
CA ALA A 71 1.39 9.29 2.01
C ALA A 71 2.30 8.15 2.52
N GLN A 72 1.81 7.31 3.44
CA GLN A 72 2.55 6.12 3.89
C GLN A 72 2.68 5.06 2.78
N ILE A 73 1.64 4.87 1.97
CA ILE A 73 1.69 3.98 0.80
C ILE A 73 2.74 4.49 -0.20
N ASP A 74 2.73 5.79 -0.48
CA ASP A 74 3.69 6.43 -1.40
C ASP A 74 5.13 6.27 -0.89
N GLU A 75 5.35 6.47 0.41
CA GLU A 75 6.66 6.30 1.04
C GLU A 75 7.12 4.83 1.01
N TRP A 76 6.22 3.89 1.29
CA TRP A 76 6.51 2.46 1.17
C TRP A 76 6.89 2.09 -0.27
N GLN A 77 6.16 2.61 -1.26
CA GLN A 77 6.45 2.39 -2.67
C GLN A 77 7.85 2.93 -3.04
N ARG A 78 8.13 4.18 -2.68
CA ARG A 78 9.41 4.85 -2.95
C ARG A 78 10.59 4.06 -2.36
N THR A 79 10.50 3.70 -1.09
CA THR A 79 11.55 2.98 -0.38
C THR A 79 11.74 1.56 -0.91
N THR A 80 10.67 0.88 -1.32
CA THR A 80 10.73 -0.47 -1.90
C THR A 80 11.40 -0.47 -3.27
N ILE A 81 11.06 0.49 -4.14
CA ILE A 81 11.74 0.68 -5.44
C ILE A 81 13.24 0.92 -5.23
N GLU A 82 13.60 1.73 -4.25
CA GLU A 82 15.00 2.03 -3.95
C GLU A 82 15.78 0.78 -3.51
N LYS A 83 15.18 -0.07 -2.67
CA LYS A 83 15.79 -1.35 -2.29
C LYS A 83 16.02 -2.27 -3.50
N VAL A 84 15.06 -2.33 -4.42
CA VAL A 84 15.21 -3.11 -5.67
C VAL A 84 16.35 -2.57 -6.53
N LYS A 85 16.47 -1.25 -6.66
CA LYS A 85 17.58 -0.62 -7.39
C LYS A 85 18.93 -0.94 -6.76
N GLN A 86 19.04 -0.87 -5.44
CA GLN A 86 20.27 -1.21 -4.71
C GLN A 86 20.66 -2.67 -4.91
N ALA A 87 19.70 -3.59 -4.81
CA ALA A 87 19.94 -5.01 -5.06
C ALA A 87 20.43 -5.26 -6.50
N ALA A 88 19.81 -4.61 -7.49
CA ALA A 88 20.23 -4.71 -8.88
C ALA A 88 21.64 -4.14 -9.10
N GLU A 89 22.00 -3.05 -8.42
CA GLU A 89 23.32 -2.45 -8.55
C GLU A 89 24.42 -3.32 -7.92
N LEU A 90 24.16 -3.92 -6.76
CA LEU A 90 25.06 -4.91 -6.17
C LEU A 90 25.29 -6.10 -7.11
N ALA A 91 24.22 -6.60 -7.74
CA ALA A 91 24.33 -7.68 -8.71
C ALA A 91 25.20 -7.26 -9.92
N ARG A 92 25.00 -6.06 -10.49
CA ARG A 92 25.86 -5.53 -11.57
C ARG A 92 27.32 -5.45 -11.15
N GLN A 93 27.61 -4.94 -9.96
CA GLN A 93 28.97 -4.85 -9.44
C GLN A 93 29.62 -6.23 -9.30
N GLN A 94 28.87 -7.24 -8.86
CA GLN A 94 29.35 -8.62 -8.80
C GLN A 94 29.68 -9.16 -10.20
N VAL A 95 28.84 -8.89 -11.21
CA VAL A 95 29.11 -9.26 -12.61
C VAL A 95 30.43 -8.64 -13.07
N PHE A 96 30.63 -7.34 -12.87
CA PHE A 96 31.88 -6.67 -13.25
C PHE A 96 33.09 -7.23 -12.50
N LYS A 97 32.95 -7.49 -11.20
CA LYS A 97 34.03 -8.05 -10.39
C LYS A 97 34.44 -9.43 -10.89
N ILE A 98 33.49 -10.32 -11.16
CA ILE A 98 33.76 -11.66 -11.69
C ILE A 98 34.43 -11.55 -13.07
N ALA A 99 33.86 -10.73 -13.96
CA ALA A 99 34.40 -10.52 -15.31
C ALA A 99 35.84 -9.96 -15.31
N ASN A 100 36.14 -9.04 -14.39
CA ASN A 100 37.46 -8.41 -14.30
C ASN A 100 38.49 -9.25 -13.54
N SER A 101 38.08 -10.02 -12.52
CA SER A 101 39.01 -10.80 -11.69
C SER A 101 39.87 -11.79 -12.50
N LYS A 102 39.27 -12.48 -13.49
CA LYS A 102 40.03 -13.38 -14.38
C LYS A 102 41.01 -12.61 -15.27
N ARG A 103 40.64 -11.41 -15.74
CA ARG A 103 41.52 -10.54 -16.55
C ARG A 103 42.69 -10.03 -15.73
N GLU A 104 42.45 -9.63 -14.49
CA GLU A 104 43.49 -9.20 -13.56
C GLU A 104 44.47 -10.34 -13.25
N GLU A 105 43.97 -11.56 -13.06
CA GLU A 105 44.82 -12.73 -12.82
C GLU A 105 45.73 -13.04 -14.02
N ILE A 106 45.17 -13.10 -15.23
CA ILE A 106 45.94 -13.27 -16.47
C ILE A 106 46.98 -12.16 -16.61
N THR A 107 46.62 -10.91 -16.29
CA THR A 107 47.53 -9.76 -16.36
C THR A 107 48.71 -9.91 -15.40
N ARG A 108 48.46 -10.34 -14.16
CA ARG A 108 49.52 -10.58 -13.17
C ARG A 108 50.46 -11.70 -13.61
N GLN A 109 49.91 -12.83 -14.04
CA GLN A 109 50.70 -13.96 -14.52
C GLN A 109 51.55 -13.58 -15.73
N PHE A 110 51.00 -12.81 -16.67
CA PHE A 110 51.74 -12.29 -17.81
C PHE A 110 52.89 -11.35 -17.40
N GLN A 111 52.68 -10.50 -16.40
CA GLN A 111 53.73 -9.62 -15.86
C GLN A 111 54.87 -10.41 -15.21
N THR A 112 54.52 -11.44 -14.41
CA THR A 112 55.50 -12.35 -13.80
C THR A 112 56.32 -13.07 -14.86
N LEU A 113 55.67 -13.65 -15.87
CA LEU A 113 56.32 -14.30 -17.00
C LEU A 113 57.27 -13.34 -17.75
N SER A 114 56.81 -12.10 -17.99
CA SER A 114 57.60 -11.08 -18.67
C SER A 114 58.86 -10.69 -17.89
N GLN A 115 58.74 -10.60 -16.56
CA GLN A 115 59.86 -10.31 -15.67
C GLN A 115 60.86 -11.47 -15.65
N GLU A 116 60.38 -12.71 -15.54
CA GLU A 116 61.23 -13.90 -15.57
C GLU A 116 61.99 -14.04 -16.90
N LEU A 117 61.32 -13.81 -18.04
CA LEU A 117 61.95 -13.77 -19.37
C LEU A 117 63.07 -12.73 -19.48
N LYS A 118 62.92 -11.60 -18.79
CA LYS A 118 63.93 -10.55 -18.74
C LYS A 118 65.12 -10.99 -17.90
N GLU A 119 64.87 -11.51 -16.70
CA GLU A 119 65.92 -11.97 -15.78
C GLU A 119 66.76 -13.11 -16.36
N LEU A 120 66.11 -14.11 -16.98
CA LEU A 120 66.79 -15.22 -17.65
C LEU A 120 67.69 -14.75 -18.81
N ARG A 121 67.23 -13.73 -19.55
CA ARG A 121 68.01 -13.10 -20.62
C ARG A 121 69.21 -12.34 -20.08
N ASP A 122 69.02 -11.56 -19.02
CA ASP A 122 70.05 -10.70 -18.43
C ASP A 122 71.14 -11.53 -17.73
N THR A 123 70.74 -12.61 -17.07
CA THR A 123 71.66 -13.54 -16.36
C THR A 123 72.31 -14.57 -17.29
N LYS A 124 71.80 -14.74 -18.51
CA LYS A 124 72.20 -15.79 -19.48
C LYS A 124 72.11 -17.22 -18.91
N GLY A 125 71.30 -17.43 -17.86
CA GLY A 125 71.17 -18.69 -17.13
C GLY A 125 70.09 -19.65 -17.65
N VAL A 126 69.62 -19.47 -18.89
CA VAL A 126 68.54 -20.27 -19.48
C VAL A 126 68.97 -21.73 -19.65
N VAL A 127 68.15 -22.66 -19.16
CA VAL A 127 68.23 -24.09 -19.50
C VAL A 127 67.00 -24.57 -20.26
N GLU A 128 67.08 -25.75 -20.88
CA GLU A 128 66.03 -26.31 -21.72
C GLU A 128 64.69 -26.48 -20.98
N GLN A 129 64.74 -26.80 -19.69
CA GLN A 129 63.55 -26.92 -18.84
C GLN A 129 62.81 -25.60 -18.69
N ASP A 130 63.53 -24.47 -18.56
CA ASP A 130 62.92 -23.14 -18.47
C ASP A 130 62.16 -22.82 -19.75
N LEU A 131 62.75 -23.10 -20.92
CA LEU A 131 62.12 -22.86 -22.22
C LEU A 131 60.85 -23.70 -22.41
N ILE A 132 60.84 -24.95 -21.94
CA ILE A 132 59.66 -25.81 -22.00
C ILE A 132 58.56 -25.25 -21.11
N ARG A 133 58.87 -24.89 -19.86
CA ARG A 133 57.91 -24.33 -18.91
C ARG A 133 57.32 -23.02 -19.41
N LEU A 134 58.17 -22.07 -19.84
CA LEU A 134 57.73 -20.76 -20.34
C LEU A 134 56.82 -20.89 -21.57
N LYS A 135 57.10 -21.84 -22.48
CA LYS A 135 56.20 -22.12 -23.61
C LYS A 135 54.85 -22.66 -23.17
N GLN A 136 54.82 -23.52 -22.17
CA GLN A 136 53.58 -24.05 -21.60
C GLN A 136 52.76 -22.94 -20.92
N GLU A 137 53.41 -22.07 -20.14
CA GLU A 137 52.75 -20.92 -19.51
C GLU A 137 52.18 -19.94 -20.53
N ILE A 138 52.93 -19.61 -21.59
CA ILE A 138 52.43 -18.78 -22.70
C ILE A 138 51.21 -19.42 -23.36
N HIS A 139 51.25 -20.73 -23.62
CA HIS A 139 50.13 -21.44 -24.22
C HIS A 139 48.90 -21.39 -23.31
N GLN A 140 49.08 -21.66 -22.01
CA GLN A 140 47.99 -21.65 -21.03
C GLN A 140 47.35 -20.26 -20.92
N LEU A 141 48.15 -19.20 -20.79
CA LEU A 141 47.64 -17.83 -20.75
C LEU A 141 46.82 -17.47 -22.00
N ASN A 142 47.21 -17.99 -23.16
CA ASN A 142 46.51 -17.72 -24.41
C ASN A 142 45.15 -18.44 -24.46
N GLU A 143 45.08 -19.67 -23.94
CA GLU A 143 43.81 -20.40 -23.80
C GLU A 143 42.90 -19.76 -22.75
N ASP A 144 43.44 -19.34 -21.61
CA ASP A 144 42.68 -18.63 -20.57
C ASP A 144 42.11 -17.30 -21.10
N LEU A 145 42.87 -16.57 -21.92
CA LEU A 145 42.44 -15.33 -22.55
C LEU A 145 41.31 -15.58 -23.58
N LYS A 146 41.40 -16.65 -24.37
CA LYS A 146 40.31 -17.06 -25.27
C LYS A 146 39.07 -17.45 -24.49
N GLN A 147 39.22 -18.14 -23.36
CA GLN A 147 38.10 -18.51 -22.50
C GLN A 147 37.41 -17.28 -21.92
N VAL A 148 38.17 -16.27 -21.46
CA VAL A 148 37.59 -14.99 -21.00
C VAL A 148 36.85 -14.26 -22.12
N ALA A 149 37.31 -14.36 -23.38
CA ALA A 149 36.63 -13.78 -24.53
C ALA A 149 35.36 -14.54 -24.93
N GLN A 150 35.28 -15.85 -24.63
CA GLN A 150 34.19 -16.72 -25.06
C GLN A 150 33.14 -17.01 -23.97
N SER A 151 33.49 -16.91 -22.68
CA SER A 151 32.65 -17.47 -21.62
C SER A 151 31.66 -16.48 -21.00
N SER A 152 30.40 -16.70 -21.33
CA SER A 152 29.21 -16.55 -20.48
C SER A 152 29.31 -17.42 -19.21
N THR A 153 30.26 -17.15 -18.31
CA THR A 153 30.44 -17.89 -17.03
C THR A 153 29.49 -17.39 -15.92
N ILE A 154 28.64 -16.42 -16.22
CA ILE A 154 27.84 -15.71 -15.24
C ILE A 154 26.38 -16.05 -15.51
N GLU A 155 25.74 -16.67 -14.52
CA GLU A 155 24.31 -16.98 -14.54
C GLU A 155 23.59 -16.03 -13.57
N LEU A 156 22.50 -15.44 -14.03
CA LEU A 156 21.65 -14.57 -13.21
C LEU A 156 20.54 -15.40 -12.59
N ASN A 157 20.55 -15.59 -11.27
CA ASN A 157 19.47 -16.26 -10.56
C ASN A 157 18.44 -15.23 -10.06
N MET A 158 17.19 -15.37 -10.51
CA MET A 158 16.06 -14.50 -10.11
C MET A 158 14.91 -15.28 -9.45
N GLU A 159 15.09 -16.56 -9.13
CA GLU A 159 14.02 -17.48 -8.70
C GLU A 159 13.24 -17.02 -7.47
N GLN A 160 13.88 -16.24 -6.60
CA GLN A 160 13.25 -15.72 -5.39
C GLN A 160 12.34 -14.52 -5.67
N SER A 161 12.59 -13.78 -6.76
CA SER A 161 11.74 -12.66 -7.17
C SER A 161 10.35 -13.12 -7.59
N ASP A 162 10.26 -14.26 -8.27
CA ASP A 162 9.00 -14.80 -8.78
C ASP A 162 8.07 -15.32 -7.68
N LYS A 163 8.60 -15.54 -6.47
CA LYS A 163 7.85 -16.00 -5.30
C LYS A 163 7.29 -14.86 -4.45
N ILE A 164 7.64 -13.61 -4.76
CA ILE A 164 7.20 -12.45 -3.97
C ILE A 164 5.72 -12.15 -4.27
N VAL A 165 4.86 -12.38 -3.27
CA VAL A 165 3.44 -11.98 -3.35
C VAL A 165 3.28 -10.56 -2.82
N TRP A 166 3.41 -9.58 -3.71
CA TRP A 166 3.41 -8.15 -3.39
C TRP A 166 2.16 -7.68 -2.63
N GLN A 167 1.00 -8.29 -2.87
CA GLN A 167 -0.26 -7.94 -2.19
C GLN A 167 -0.26 -8.26 -0.69
N HIS A 168 0.65 -9.13 -0.21
CA HIS A 168 0.83 -9.39 1.21
C HIS A 168 1.89 -8.47 1.86
N MET A 169 2.65 -7.72 1.06
CA MET A 169 3.66 -6.79 1.58
C MET A 169 3.06 -5.44 1.99
N ILE A 170 1.91 -5.07 1.42
CA ILE A 170 1.13 -3.91 1.81
C ILE A 170 -0.36 -4.20 1.61
N TYR A 171 -1.15 -3.95 2.65
CA TYR A 171 -2.60 -4.14 2.61
C TYR A 171 -3.29 -3.15 3.55
N VAL A 172 -4.57 -2.90 3.30
CA VAL A 172 -5.40 -2.02 4.12
C VAL A 172 -6.54 -2.86 4.68
N GLU A 173 -6.70 -2.85 6.00
CA GLU A 173 -7.80 -3.51 6.70
C GLU A 173 -8.73 -2.47 7.31
N GLU A 174 -10.04 -2.67 7.14
CA GLU A 174 -11.04 -1.89 7.87
C GLU A 174 -11.09 -2.40 9.31
N LYS A 175 -10.75 -1.54 10.27
CA LYS A 175 -11.03 -1.83 11.68
C LYS A 175 -12.53 -1.74 11.90
N SER A 176 -13.24 -2.86 11.84
CA SER A 176 -14.64 -2.92 12.24
C SER A 176 -14.78 -2.47 13.69
N VAL A 177 -15.48 -1.35 13.92
CA VAL A 177 -15.93 -0.93 15.25
C VAL A 177 -17.03 -1.89 15.69
N SER A 178 -16.65 -2.95 16.38
CA SER A 178 -17.58 -3.92 16.95
C SER A 178 -18.43 -3.29 18.06
N ALA A 179 -19.75 -3.26 17.81
CA ALA A 179 -20.84 -3.39 18.77
C ALA A 179 -21.07 -2.27 19.81
N GLY A 180 -21.83 -1.26 19.40
CA GLY A 180 -22.55 -0.34 20.30
C GLY A 180 -24.01 -0.11 19.87
N ASN A 181 -24.66 -1.08 19.22
CA ASN A 181 -26.08 -1.02 18.85
C ASN A 181 -26.85 -2.18 19.49
N GLN A 182 -26.95 -2.15 20.82
CA GLN A 182 -27.96 -2.90 21.57
C GLN A 182 -28.61 -1.96 22.58
N LEU A 183 -29.62 -1.20 22.15
CA LEU A 183 -30.91 -1.03 22.85
C LEU A 183 -31.68 0.10 22.16
N ARG A 184 -32.73 -0.26 21.41
CA ARG A 184 -34.02 0.46 21.35
C ARG A 184 -34.93 -0.19 20.29
N GLN A 185 -35.13 -1.49 20.38
CA GLN A 185 -36.35 -2.12 19.89
C GLN A 185 -36.77 -3.20 20.88
N SER A 186 -37.58 -2.78 21.85
CA SER A 186 -38.45 -3.68 22.61
C SER A 186 -39.56 -2.89 23.28
N LYS A 187 -40.61 -2.62 22.50
CA LYS A 187 -42.01 -2.77 22.95
C LYS A 187 -42.77 -3.35 21.77
N PRO A 188 -43.61 -4.38 21.96
CA PRO A 188 -44.88 -4.11 22.63
C PRO A 188 -45.37 -5.22 23.57
N ALA A 189 -46.14 -4.80 24.58
CA ALA A 189 -47.33 -5.48 25.09
C ALA A 189 -48.35 -4.38 25.39
#